data_AF-A0A0M8NUH9-F1
#
_entry.id   AF-A0A0M8NUH9-F1
#
_cell.length_a   1.000
_cell.length_b   1.000
_cell.length_c   1.000
_cell.angle_alpha   90.00
_cell.angle_beta   90.00
_cell.angle_gamma   90.00
#
_symmetry.space_group_name_H-M   'P 1'
#
loop_
_entity.id
_entity.type
_entity.pdbx_description
1 polymer ?
#
loop_
_entity_poly.entity_id
_entity_poly.type
_entity_poly.pdbx_seq_one_letter_code
_entity_poly.pdbx_strand_id
1 'polypeptide(L)'
;MNIGVGRVNLYALFAFVFLASLIGRSNASLGDHLPDFKECVQVCKTENCQDGNSVLPLHHRLLLWTCPAECDYTCQHVVTDRRVSRDPPMISPVVQFHGKWPFRRLLGMQEPFSVLFSFFNFAAHWHGMSRVQESIPAWHSLRPYYMMFGYIGLASWSFSMIFHTRDFPLTEKLDYWGAGASVLYGLYLAVIRIFRLDLENTPYRPTLRRLWTAVCVLLYTLHVSYLTFWSWDYTYNMMANVVVGIVQNLMWTGFSIFRYQRHLKSWTAWPGMIVAWIIMAMSLELLDFPPWNGLIDAHSLWHLGTVVPAVWWYSFLIRDTQDDIAAHRHGGSSSNEDWGCSPTRLFTQLISTAANAGKYVIATSPVASLVCVPRHLLTAKAVAINRVSPPNPSAAFFFVQVLPSSSTSTLPEASEHLSF
;
A
#
# COMPACT_ATOMS: atom_id res chain seq x y z
N MET A 1 -30.83 -47.46 -16.67
CA MET A 1 -29.79 -46.41 -16.67
C MET A 1 -30.48 -45.08 -16.37
N ASN A 2 -30.53 -44.67 -15.10
CA ASN A 2 -31.04 -43.35 -14.72
C ASN A 2 -29.86 -42.38 -14.65
N ILE A 3 -29.78 -41.48 -15.62
CA ILE A 3 -28.83 -40.37 -15.62
C ILE A 3 -29.36 -39.37 -14.59
N GLY A 4 -28.72 -39.33 -13.42
CA GLY A 4 -29.03 -38.39 -12.36
C GLY A 4 -28.76 -36.97 -12.83
N VAL A 5 -29.84 -36.21 -13.06
CA VAL A 5 -29.78 -34.76 -13.26
C VAL A 5 -29.23 -34.15 -11.98
N GLY A 6 -27.96 -33.75 -12.00
CA GLY A 6 -27.31 -33.10 -10.88
C GLY A 6 -28.07 -31.85 -10.49
N ARG A 7 -28.51 -31.78 -9.23
CA ARG A 7 -29.04 -30.55 -8.61
C ARG A 7 -27.95 -29.49 -8.67
N VAL A 8 -28.02 -28.61 -9.66
CA VAL A 8 -27.19 -27.41 -9.72
C VAL A 8 -27.48 -26.62 -8.45
N ASN A 9 -26.46 -26.48 -7.59
CA ASN A 9 -26.60 -25.81 -6.32
C ASN A 9 -27.00 -24.35 -6.60
N LEU A 10 -28.21 -23.96 -6.20
CA LEU A 10 -28.76 -22.62 -6.43
C LEU A 10 -27.80 -21.54 -5.91
N TYR A 11 -27.07 -21.82 -4.81
CA TYR A 11 -26.05 -20.95 -4.27
C TYR A 11 -24.81 -20.80 -5.17
N ALA A 12 -24.43 -21.84 -5.90
CA ALA A 12 -23.34 -21.77 -6.88
C ALA A 12 -23.76 -20.98 -8.12
N LEU A 13 -25.01 -21.10 -8.55
CA LEU A 13 -25.56 -20.30 -9.64
C LEU A 13 -25.69 -18.82 -9.23
N PHE A 14 -26.21 -18.53 -8.04
CA PHE A 14 -26.27 -17.18 -7.50
C PHE A 14 -24.88 -16.58 -7.27
N ALA A 15 -23.91 -17.36 -6.76
CA ALA A 15 -22.53 -16.92 -6.65
C ALA A 15 -21.91 -16.63 -8.02
N PHE A 16 -22.18 -17.46 -9.03
CA PHE A 16 -21.70 -17.25 -10.39
C PHE A 16 -22.35 -16.03 -11.05
N VAL A 17 -23.66 -15.83 -10.91
CA VAL A 17 -24.37 -14.65 -11.43
C VAL A 17 -23.93 -13.39 -10.69
N PHE A 18 -23.70 -13.47 -9.38
CA PHE A 18 -23.15 -12.38 -8.57
C PHE A 18 -21.71 -12.04 -8.99
N LEU A 19 -20.82 -13.04 -9.13
CA LEU A 19 -19.46 -12.87 -9.65
C LEU A 19 -19.46 -12.32 -11.08
N ALA A 20 -20.36 -12.80 -11.95
CA ALA A 20 -20.52 -12.29 -13.30
C ALA A 20 -21.07 -10.86 -13.33
N SER A 21 -21.89 -10.47 -12.35
CA SER A 21 -22.37 -9.09 -12.17
C SER A 21 -21.31 -8.13 -11.61
N LEU A 22 -20.26 -8.67 -10.99
CA LEU A 22 -19.07 -7.94 -10.55
C LEU A 22 -18.02 -7.79 -11.66
N ILE A 23 -18.20 -8.45 -12.80
CA ILE A 23 -17.41 -8.19 -14.01
C ILE A 23 -17.90 -6.84 -14.55
N GLY A 24 -17.28 -5.76 -14.07
CA GLY A 24 -17.45 -4.44 -14.65
C GLY A 24 -17.13 -4.51 -16.14
N ARG A 25 -17.98 -3.93 -16.97
CA ARG A 25 -17.60 -3.67 -18.36
C ARG A 25 -16.44 -2.68 -18.33
N SER A 26 -15.29 -3.02 -18.92
CA SER A 26 -14.25 -2.03 -19.18
C SER A 26 -14.79 -1.07 -20.23
N ASN A 27 -15.44 0.00 -19.79
CA ASN A 27 -15.74 1.11 -20.68
C ASN A 27 -14.42 1.77 -21.04
N ALA A 28 -14.21 2.01 -22.33
CA ALA A 28 -13.14 2.91 -22.74
C ALA A 28 -13.39 4.29 -22.12
N SER A 29 -12.34 5.09 -21.98
CA SER A 29 -12.46 6.39 -21.33
C SER A 29 -13.41 7.28 -22.12
N LEU A 30 -14.05 8.23 -21.42
CA LEU A 30 -15.00 9.15 -22.06
C LEU A 30 -14.37 9.88 -23.27
N GLY A 31 -13.09 10.25 -23.19
CA GLY A 31 -12.33 10.87 -24.27
C GLY A 31 -12.28 10.02 -25.55
N ASP A 32 -12.16 8.70 -25.41
CA ASP A 32 -12.04 7.75 -26.53
C ASP A 32 -13.33 7.66 -27.35
N HIS A 33 -14.46 8.05 -26.75
CA HIS A 33 -15.77 8.06 -27.39
C HIS A 33 -16.13 9.39 -28.05
N LEU A 34 -15.35 10.46 -27.84
CA LEU A 34 -15.65 11.78 -28.40
C LEU A 34 -15.50 11.78 -29.94
N PRO A 35 -16.55 12.17 -30.70
CA PRO A 35 -16.46 12.28 -32.16
C PRO A 35 -15.33 13.18 -32.63
N ASP A 36 -15.22 14.37 -32.02
CA ASP A 36 -14.17 15.37 -32.32
C ASP A 36 -12.76 14.81 -32.13
N PHE A 37 -12.55 13.93 -31.15
CA PHE A 37 -11.26 13.28 -30.91
C PHE A 37 -10.95 12.29 -32.04
N LYS A 38 -11.89 11.39 -32.37
CA LYS A 38 -11.71 10.40 -33.44
C LYS A 38 -11.46 11.06 -34.79
N GLU A 39 -12.23 12.09 -35.11
CA GLU A 39 -12.08 12.86 -36.34
C GLU A 39 -10.72 13.55 -36.40
N CYS A 40 -10.33 14.27 -35.34
CA CYS A 40 -9.02 14.91 -35.25
C CYS A 40 -7.88 13.92 -35.48
N VAL A 41 -7.91 12.77 -34.82
CA VAL A 41 -6.85 11.75 -34.93
C VAL A 41 -6.77 11.21 -36.36
N GLN A 42 -7.91 10.97 -37.00
CA GLN A 42 -7.97 10.45 -38.37
C GLN A 42 -7.42 11.46 -39.39
N VAL A 43 -7.83 12.74 -39.27
CA VAL A 43 -7.33 13.82 -40.13
C VAL A 43 -5.83 14.01 -39.90
N CYS A 44 -5.38 14.13 -38.65
CA CYS A 44 -3.96 14.33 -38.34
C CYS A 44 -3.08 13.22 -38.94
N LYS A 45 -3.50 11.95 -38.83
CA LYS A 45 -2.75 10.81 -39.39
C LYS A 45 -2.65 10.88 -40.92
N THR A 46 -3.73 11.27 -41.59
CA THR A 46 -3.79 11.34 -43.05
C THR A 46 -2.89 12.45 -43.60
N GLU A 47 -2.90 13.61 -42.93
CA GLU A 47 -2.17 14.80 -43.38
C GLU A 47 -0.68 14.78 -42.98
N ASN A 48 -0.34 14.24 -41.80
CA ASN A 48 1.01 14.42 -41.22
C ASN A 48 1.89 13.16 -41.23
N CYS A 49 1.32 11.96 -41.37
CA CYS A 49 2.09 10.72 -41.19
C CYS A 49 2.58 10.05 -42.49
N GLN A 50 2.55 10.77 -43.62
CA GLN A 50 2.99 10.23 -44.92
C GLN A 50 4.51 9.94 -44.96
N ASP A 51 5.33 10.82 -44.38
CA ASP A 51 6.79 10.65 -44.28
C ASP A 51 7.24 9.85 -43.03
N GLY A 52 6.30 9.14 -42.40
CA GLY A 52 6.54 8.34 -41.20
C GLY A 52 7.00 9.18 -40.00
N ASN A 53 7.95 8.66 -39.23
CA ASN A 53 8.42 9.30 -37.99
C ASN A 53 9.55 10.32 -38.21
N SER A 54 10.00 10.52 -39.46
CA SER A 54 11.18 11.34 -39.79
C SER A 54 10.97 12.83 -39.47
N VAL A 55 9.71 13.28 -39.51
CA VAL A 55 9.27 14.64 -39.22
C VAL A 55 9.34 14.97 -37.72
N LEU A 56 9.43 13.95 -36.85
CA LEU A 56 9.41 14.16 -35.40
C LEU A 56 10.77 14.68 -34.88
N PRO A 57 10.75 15.58 -33.88
CA PRO A 57 11.95 16.01 -33.17
C PRO A 57 12.77 14.82 -32.66
N LEU A 58 14.10 14.96 -32.63
CA LEU A 58 15.01 13.87 -32.24
C LEU A 58 14.67 13.28 -30.87
N HIS A 59 14.37 14.11 -29.88
CA HIS A 59 14.02 13.66 -28.52
C HIS A 59 12.73 12.81 -28.50
N HIS A 60 11.75 13.10 -29.36
CA HIS A 60 10.56 12.26 -29.49
C HIS A 60 10.90 10.91 -30.16
N ARG A 61 11.75 10.91 -31.19
CA ARG A 61 12.22 9.68 -31.83
C ARG A 61 13.04 8.79 -30.91
N LEU A 62 13.90 9.38 -30.07
CA LEU A 62 14.69 8.66 -29.06
C LEU A 62 13.81 7.94 -28.04
N LEU A 63 12.65 8.53 -27.70
CA LEU A 63 11.64 7.92 -26.84
C LEU A 63 10.61 7.08 -27.61
N LEU A 64 10.90 6.74 -28.88
CA LEU A 64 10.07 5.86 -29.69
C LEU A 64 8.61 6.37 -29.82
N TRP A 65 8.42 7.68 -29.87
CA TRP A 65 7.17 8.26 -30.30
C TRP A 65 7.01 8.11 -31.81
N THR A 66 5.81 7.73 -32.24
CA THR A 66 5.46 7.53 -33.65
C THR A 66 4.49 8.62 -34.09
N CYS A 67 4.45 8.94 -35.38
CA CYS A 67 3.50 9.95 -35.88
C CYS A 67 2.04 9.65 -35.48
N PRO A 68 1.54 8.41 -35.55
CA PRO A 68 0.21 8.07 -35.01
C PRO A 68 0.02 8.41 -33.52
N ALA A 69 1.05 8.21 -32.68
CA ALA A 69 1.00 8.52 -31.25
C ALA A 69 1.13 10.03 -30.97
N GLU A 70 1.85 10.77 -31.82
CA GLU A 70 1.87 12.23 -31.78
C GLU A 70 0.51 12.80 -32.15
N CYS A 71 -0.12 12.31 -33.21
CA CYS A 71 -1.47 12.72 -33.59
C CYS A 71 -2.50 12.44 -32.51
N ASP A 72 -2.43 11.27 -31.87
CA ASP A 72 -3.28 10.92 -30.73
C ASP A 72 -3.11 11.98 -29.61
N TYR A 73 -1.88 12.21 -29.17
CA TYR A 73 -1.56 13.21 -28.15
C TYR A 73 -1.97 14.64 -28.49
N THR A 74 -1.66 15.12 -29.69
CA THR A 74 -2.05 16.46 -30.13
C THR A 74 -3.56 16.61 -30.10
N CYS A 75 -4.30 15.60 -30.54
CA CYS A 75 -5.76 15.63 -30.55
C CYS A 75 -6.36 15.55 -29.15
N GLN A 76 -5.76 14.81 -28.21
CA GLN A 76 -6.17 14.85 -26.80
C GLN A 76 -6.11 16.28 -26.25
N HIS A 77 -5.03 17.02 -26.54
CA HIS A 77 -4.87 18.40 -26.10
C HIS A 77 -5.80 19.38 -26.82
N VAL A 78 -5.95 19.27 -28.15
CA VAL A 78 -6.87 20.12 -28.91
C VAL A 78 -8.30 19.99 -28.41
N VAL A 79 -8.76 18.76 -28.17
CA VAL A 79 -10.11 18.51 -27.64
C VAL A 79 -10.23 19.00 -26.20
N THR A 80 -9.22 18.76 -25.37
CA THR A 80 -9.20 19.24 -23.98
C THR A 80 -9.27 20.77 -23.91
N ASP A 81 -8.43 21.48 -24.67
CA ASP A 81 -8.39 22.94 -24.71
C ASP A 81 -9.73 23.52 -25.19
N ARG A 82 -10.34 22.95 -26.24
CA ARG A 82 -11.68 23.34 -26.72
C ARG A 82 -12.76 23.17 -25.65
N ARG A 83 -12.70 22.10 -24.86
CA ARG A 83 -13.68 21.81 -23.79
C ARG A 83 -13.50 22.75 -22.61
N VAL A 84 -12.25 23.07 -22.25
CA VAL A 84 -11.90 24.02 -21.18
C VAL A 84 -12.29 25.45 -21.57
N SER A 85 -12.11 25.84 -22.84
CA SER A 85 -12.42 27.18 -23.34
C SER A 85 -13.88 27.38 -23.77
N ARG A 86 -14.75 26.38 -23.57
CA ARG A 86 -16.15 26.44 -24.01
C ARG A 86 -16.96 27.41 -23.14
N ASP A 87 -17.85 28.15 -23.77
CA ASP A 87 -18.88 28.96 -23.12
C ASP A 87 -20.29 28.43 -23.48
N PRO A 88 -21.19 28.13 -22.52
CA PRO A 88 -20.97 28.11 -21.07
C PRO A 88 -19.99 27.01 -20.62
N PRO A 89 -19.31 27.19 -19.47
CA PRO A 89 -18.29 26.27 -19.00
C PRO A 89 -18.87 24.87 -18.69
N MET A 90 -18.10 23.83 -19.03
CA MET A 90 -18.42 22.45 -18.66
C MET A 90 -18.07 22.17 -17.20
N ILE A 91 -18.85 21.32 -16.53
CA ILE A 91 -18.55 20.86 -15.15
C ILE A 91 -17.28 20.00 -15.12
N SER A 92 -17.10 19.11 -16.10
CA SER A 92 -15.92 18.23 -16.23
C SER A 92 -15.30 18.41 -17.62
N PRO A 93 -14.54 19.51 -17.84
CA PRO A 93 -13.98 19.83 -19.14
C PRO A 93 -12.83 18.89 -19.52
N VAL A 94 -12.00 18.49 -18.54
CA VAL A 94 -10.89 17.55 -18.73
C VAL A 94 -11.39 16.12 -18.54
N VAL A 95 -11.08 15.24 -19.48
CA VAL A 95 -11.50 13.84 -19.48
C VAL A 95 -10.31 12.93 -19.74
N GLN A 96 -10.40 11.67 -19.32
CA GLN A 96 -9.38 10.66 -19.63
C GLN A 96 -9.48 10.18 -21.08
N PHE A 97 -8.34 9.81 -21.64
CA PHE A 97 -8.16 9.15 -22.94
C PHE A 97 -7.31 7.89 -22.71
N HIS A 98 -7.74 6.75 -23.25
CA HIS A 98 -7.08 5.45 -23.09
C HIS A 98 -6.77 5.08 -21.62
N GLY A 99 -7.66 5.42 -20.70
CA GLY A 99 -7.51 5.18 -19.25
C GLY A 99 -6.60 6.18 -18.53
N LYS A 100 -6.12 7.24 -19.19
CA LYS A 100 -5.15 8.18 -18.63
C LYS A 100 -5.56 9.63 -18.80
N TRP A 101 -5.06 10.49 -17.93
CA TRP A 101 -5.24 11.92 -18.07
C TRP A 101 -4.35 12.51 -19.18
N PRO A 102 -4.77 13.60 -19.85
CA PRO A 102 -3.98 14.23 -20.91
C PRO A 102 -2.82 15.07 -20.33
N PHE A 103 -1.71 14.41 -20.00
CA PHE A 103 -0.50 15.06 -19.49
C PHE A 103 0.23 15.83 -20.57
N ARG A 104 0.76 17.00 -20.22
CA ARG A 104 1.70 17.75 -21.05
C ARG A 104 3.09 17.14 -20.92
N ARG A 105 3.67 16.75 -22.05
CA ARG A 105 5.01 16.16 -22.07
C ARG A 105 6.09 17.20 -21.83
N LEU A 106 7.18 16.78 -21.20
CA LEU A 106 8.40 17.57 -21.05
C LEU A 106 9.59 16.75 -21.58
N LEU A 107 10.33 17.29 -22.55
CA LEU A 107 11.43 16.59 -23.23
C LEU A 107 11.01 15.22 -23.81
N GLY A 108 9.72 15.07 -24.15
CA GLY A 108 9.12 13.84 -24.64
C GLY A 108 8.73 12.82 -23.57
N MET A 109 9.01 13.07 -22.28
CA MET A 109 8.55 12.23 -21.18
C MET A 109 7.04 12.40 -20.98
N GLN A 110 6.32 11.29 -20.83
CA GLN A 110 4.87 11.30 -20.68
C GLN A 110 4.41 11.92 -19.35
N GLU A 111 5.02 11.52 -18.24
CA GLU A 111 4.65 11.97 -16.89
C GLU A 111 5.91 12.41 -16.11
N PRO A 112 6.43 13.62 -16.37
CA PRO A 112 7.74 14.04 -15.85
C PRO A 112 7.81 14.07 -14.32
N PHE A 113 6.73 14.41 -13.62
CA PHE A 113 6.70 14.44 -12.16
C PHE A 113 6.60 13.04 -11.54
N SER A 114 5.82 12.11 -12.14
CA SER A 114 5.83 10.70 -11.74
C SER A 114 7.25 10.11 -11.84
N VAL A 115 8.00 10.45 -12.90
CA VAL A 115 9.40 10.02 -13.04
C VAL A 115 10.31 10.65 -12.00
N LEU A 116 10.21 11.96 -11.76
CA LEU A 116 11.01 12.65 -10.76
C LEU A 116 10.79 12.10 -9.34
N PHE A 117 9.54 11.87 -8.96
CA PHE A 117 9.20 11.36 -7.64
C PHE A 117 9.54 9.86 -7.49
N SER A 118 9.44 9.09 -8.57
CA SER A 118 9.99 7.73 -8.62
C SER A 118 11.50 7.72 -8.42
N PHE A 119 12.22 8.67 -9.03
CA PHE A 119 13.67 8.85 -8.82
C PHE A 119 14.01 9.15 -7.36
N PHE A 120 13.24 10.01 -6.68
CA PHE A 120 13.45 10.28 -5.26
C PHE A 120 13.25 9.04 -4.39
N ASN A 121 12.26 8.20 -4.70
CA ASN A 121 12.11 6.91 -4.02
C ASN A 121 13.28 5.96 -4.32
N PHE A 122 13.71 5.86 -5.58
CA PHE A 122 14.91 5.10 -5.95
C PHE A 122 16.13 5.55 -5.13
N ALA A 123 16.35 6.86 -5.05
CA ALA A 123 17.44 7.45 -4.28
C ALA A 123 17.31 7.16 -2.77
N ALA A 124 16.09 7.17 -2.23
CA ALA A 124 15.82 6.79 -0.84
C ALA A 124 16.21 5.33 -0.56
N HIS A 125 15.88 4.39 -1.46
CA HIS A 125 16.34 3.00 -1.35
C HIS A 125 17.85 2.87 -1.50
N TRP A 126 18.45 3.53 -2.50
CA TRP A 126 19.89 3.50 -2.73
C TRP A 126 20.68 3.99 -1.51
N HIS A 127 20.33 5.18 -1.01
CA HIS A 127 20.97 5.76 0.16
C HIS A 127 20.70 4.93 1.43
N GLY A 128 19.47 4.44 1.59
CA GLY A 128 19.08 3.57 2.71
C GLY A 128 19.89 2.27 2.75
N MET A 129 20.14 1.66 1.60
CA MET A 129 20.99 0.47 1.48
C MET A 129 22.43 0.75 1.91
N SER A 130 23.04 1.86 1.47
CA SER A 130 24.39 2.24 1.91
C SER A 130 24.44 2.39 3.44
N ARG A 131 23.46 3.07 4.03
CA ARG A 131 23.37 3.21 5.50
C ARG A 131 23.21 1.87 6.22
N VAL A 132 22.43 0.94 5.67
CA VAL A 132 22.30 -0.42 6.20
C VAL A 132 23.64 -1.14 6.17
N GLN A 133 24.39 -1.05 5.06
CA GLN A 133 25.69 -1.70 4.94
C GLN A 133 26.73 -1.15 5.93
N GLU A 134 26.71 0.17 6.16
CA GLU A 134 27.62 0.87 7.07
C GLU A 134 27.26 0.66 8.55
N SER A 135 25.96 0.68 8.88
CA SER A 135 25.50 0.69 10.28
C SER A 135 25.25 -0.70 10.86
N ILE A 136 24.95 -1.69 10.01
CA ILE A 136 24.57 -3.05 10.45
C ILE A 136 25.72 -4.02 10.12
N PRO A 137 26.32 -4.68 11.13
CA PRO A 137 27.41 -5.64 10.89
C PRO A 137 27.02 -6.79 9.97
N ALA A 138 27.99 -7.31 9.21
CA ALA A 138 27.77 -8.39 8.24
C ALA A 138 27.24 -9.69 8.88
N TRP A 139 27.56 -9.93 10.15
CA TRP A 139 27.10 -11.10 10.91
C TRP A 139 25.63 -11.02 11.34
N HIS A 140 25.00 -9.84 11.29
CA HIS A 140 23.64 -9.67 11.78
C HIS A 140 22.63 -10.33 10.82
N SER A 141 21.83 -11.26 11.35
CA SER A 141 20.90 -12.12 10.60
C SER A 141 19.89 -11.37 9.74
N LEU A 142 19.44 -10.17 10.16
CA LEU A 142 18.47 -9.36 9.43
C LEU A 142 19.06 -8.55 8.25
N ARG A 143 20.38 -8.33 8.21
CA ARG A 143 21.04 -7.54 7.15
C ARG A 143 20.70 -8.00 5.72
N PRO A 144 20.78 -9.29 5.35
CA PRO A 144 20.46 -9.72 3.98
C PRO A 144 19.01 -9.42 3.58
N TYR A 145 18.06 -9.48 4.51
CA TYR A 145 16.66 -9.17 4.24
C TYR A 145 16.46 -7.67 3.96
N TYR A 146 17.16 -6.80 4.69
CA TYR A 146 17.10 -5.36 4.44
C TYR A 146 17.78 -4.96 3.13
N MET A 147 18.86 -5.66 2.76
CA MET A 147 19.49 -5.46 1.45
C MET A 147 18.57 -5.87 0.31
N MET A 148 17.88 -7.00 0.45
CA MET A 148 16.91 -7.47 -0.55
C MET A 148 15.69 -6.54 -0.65
N PHE A 149 15.19 -5.99 0.47
CA PHE A 149 14.18 -4.91 0.45
C PHE A 149 14.64 -3.73 -0.42
N GLY A 150 15.90 -3.35 -0.27
CA GLY A 150 16.50 -2.30 -1.08
C GLY A 150 16.60 -2.65 -2.56
N TYR A 151 17.12 -3.83 -2.91
CA TYR A 151 17.22 -4.25 -4.31
C TYR A 151 15.86 -4.31 -5.03
N ILE A 152 14.84 -4.84 -4.36
CA ILE A 152 13.47 -4.85 -4.89
C ILE A 152 12.96 -3.42 -5.07
N GLY A 153 13.18 -2.54 -4.08
CA GLY A 153 12.84 -1.13 -4.20
C GLY A 153 13.52 -0.44 -5.40
N LEU A 154 14.83 -0.63 -5.57
CA LEU A 154 15.58 -0.08 -6.71
C LEU A 154 15.01 -0.58 -8.04
N ALA A 155 14.70 -1.87 -8.16
CA ALA A 155 14.12 -2.43 -9.37
C ALA A 155 12.73 -1.84 -9.65
N SER A 156 11.83 -1.83 -8.66
CA SER A 156 10.46 -1.34 -8.81
C SER A 156 10.41 0.13 -9.20
N TRP A 157 11.17 1.00 -8.52
CA TRP A 157 11.21 2.42 -8.86
C TRP A 157 11.91 2.69 -10.20
N SER A 158 12.83 1.82 -10.63
CA SER A 158 13.39 1.89 -11.99
C SER A 158 12.33 1.56 -13.04
N PHE A 159 11.53 0.51 -12.84
CA PHE A 159 10.44 0.17 -13.76
C PHE A 159 9.39 1.27 -13.81
N SER A 160 9.03 1.85 -12.67
CA SER A 160 8.16 3.02 -12.57
C SER A 160 8.69 4.21 -13.38
N MET A 161 9.97 4.57 -13.21
CA MET A 161 10.60 5.65 -14.00
C MET A 161 10.54 5.37 -15.50
N ILE A 162 10.81 4.14 -15.92
CA ILE A 162 10.79 3.74 -17.35
C ILE A 162 9.36 3.85 -17.90
N PHE A 163 8.37 3.32 -17.19
CA PHE A 163 6.95 3.36 -17.57
C PHE A 163 6.43 4.79 -17.70
N HIS A 164 6.63 5.62 -16.68
CA HIS A 164 6.17 7.02 -16.69
C HIS A 164 6.95 7.91 -17.67
N THR A 165 8.17 7.51 -18.06
CA THR A 165 8.88 8.15 -19.17
C THR A 165 8.22 7.82 -20.49
N ARG A 166 8.01 6.53 -20.76
CA ARG A 166 7.41 6.04 -21.99
C ARG A 166 6.59 4.77 -21.75
N ASP A 167 5.30 4.93 -21.99
CA ASP A 167 4.34 3.85 -21.87
C ASP A 167 4.36 2.89 -23.06
N PHE A 168 4.65 1.63 -22.75
CA PHE A 168 4.50 0.47 -23.62
C PHE A 168 3.90 -0.68 -22.80
N PRO A 169 3.22 -1.66 -23.44
CA PRO A 169 2.66 -2.81 -22.74
C PRO A 169 3.68 -3.59 -21.89
N LEU A 170 4.97 -3.56 -22.28
CA LEU A 170 6.03 -4.17 -21.49
C LEU A 170 6.43 -3.32 -20.27
N THR A 171 6.57 -2.00 -20.43
CA THR A 171 7.02 -1.12 -19.35
C THR A 171 5.93 -1.00 -18.28
N GLU A 172 4.67 -0.94 -18.70
CA GLU A 172 3.50 -1.05 -17.84
C GLU A 172 3.50 -2.34 -17.02
N LYS A 173 3.73 -3.48 -17.68
CA LYS A 173 3.80 -4.78 -16.99
C LYS A 173 4.90 -4.83 -15.94
N LEU A 174 6.09 -4.34 -16.28
CA LEU A 174 7.24 -4.32 -15.39
C LEU A 174 7.00 -3.44 -14.16
N ASP A 175 6.37 -2.28 -14.34
CA ASP A 175 6.01 -1.40 -13.22
C ASP A 175 5.05 -2.09 -12.25
N TYR A 176 3.98 -2.69 -12.79
CA TYR A 176 2.99 -3.42 -11.99
C TYR A 176 3.57 -4.65 -11.28
N TRP A 177 4.42 -5.43 -11.96
CA TRP A 177 5.11 -6.56 -11.34
C TRP A 177 6.11 -6.11 -10.26
N GLY A 178 6.78 -4.98 -10.47
CA GLY A 178 7.66 -4.35 -9.48
C GLY A 178 6.89 -3.89 -8.25
N ALA A 179 5.79 -3.17 -8.43
CA ALA A 179 4.91 -2.76 -7.33
C ALA A 179 4.43 -3.97 -6.52
N GLY A 180 3.98 -5.04 -7.20
CA GLY A 180 3.57 -6.27 -6.54
C GLY A 180 4.70 -6.98 -5.79
N ALA A 181 5.91 -6.99 -6.35
CA ALA A 181 7.09 -7.53 -5.67
C ALA A 181 7.42 -6.74 -4.39
N SER A 182 7.38 -5.40 -4.46
CA SER A 182 7.64 -4.52 -3.32
C SER A 182 6.67 -4.76 -2.16
N VAL A 183 5.36 -4.81 -2.46
CA VAL A 183 4.32 -5.00 -1.45
C VAL A 183 4.41 -6.41 -0.84
N LEU A 184 4.56 -7.45 -1.66
CA LEU A 184 4.70 -8.82 -1.15
C LEU A 184 5.99 -9.00 -0.34
N TYR A 185 7.09 -8.40 -0.78
CA TYR A 185 8.34 -8.44 -0.02
C TYR A 185 8.23 -7.67 1.30
N GLY A 186 7.47 -6.57 1.33
CA GLY A 186 7.16 -5.85 2.57
C GLY A 186 6.44 -6.74 3.59
N LEU A 187 5.44 -7.51 3.16
CA LEU A 187 4.79 -8.52 4.00
C LEU A 187 5.77 -9.63 4.41
N TYR A 188 6.59 -10.11 3.48
CA TYR A 188 7.61 -11.12 3.76
C TYR A 188 8.55 -10.66 4.88
N LEU A 189 9.09 -9.44 4.75
CA LEU A 189 9.98 -8.83 5.72
C LEU A 189 9.31 -8.63 7.08
N ALA A 190 8.04 -8.21 7.10
CA ALA A 190 7.27 -8.04 8.33
C ALA A 190 7.19 -9.36 9.12
N VAL A 191 6.84 -10.47 8.45
CA VAL A 191 6.78 -11.80 9.08
C VAL A 191 8.15 -12.25 9.58
N ILE A 192 9.21 -12.12 8.77
CA ILE A 192 10.57 -12.49 9.18
C ILE A 192 10.98 -11.71 10.44
N ARG A 193 10.78 -10.38 10.44
CA ARG A 193 11.23 -9.51 11.52
C ARG A 193 10.39 -9.66 12.80
N ILE A 194 9.06 -9.67 12.69
CA ILE A 194 8.16 -9.67 13.86
C ILE A 194 8.24 -11.00 14.61
N PHE A 195 8.33 -12.12 13.90
CA PHE A 195 8.42 -13.46 14.50
C PHE A 195 9.86 -13.96 14.70
N ARG A 196 10.85 -13.13 14.37
CA ARG A 196 12.28 -13.47 14.47
C ARG A 196 12.64 -14.80 13.80
N LEU A 197 12.09 -15.03 12.60
CA LEU A 197 12.37 -16.23 11.79
C LEU A 197 13.78 -16.20 11.17
N ASP A 198 14.48 -15.08 11.33
CA ASP A 198 15.90 -14.92 11.02
C ASP A 198 16.80 -15.72 11.97
N LEU A 199 16.36 -15.95 13.21
CA LEU A 199 17.14 -16.65 14.24
C LEU A 199 17.05 -18.19 14.12
N GLU A 200 18.14 -18.86 14.46
CA GLU A 200 18.28 -20.33 14.40
C GLU A 200 18.26 -21.02 15.77
N ASN A 201 17.86 -20.28 16.81
CA ASN A 201 17.84 -20.74 18.19
C ASN A 201 16.84 -21.88 18.47
N THR A 202 15.84 -22.06 17.62
CA THR A 202 14.81 -23.10 17.75
C THR A 202 14.63 -23.84 16.43
N PRO A 203 14.46 -25.17 16.47
CA PRO A 203 14.49 -26.00 15.25
C PRO A 203 13.31 -25.75 14.29
N TYR A 204 12.20 -25.18 14.80
CA TYR A 204 11.03 -24.91 13.95
C TYR A 204 11.16 -23.62 13.12
N ARG A 205 11.96 -22.64 13.55
CA ARG A 205 12.07 -21.33 12.87
C ARG A 205 12.65 -21.43 11.46
N PRO A 206 13.75 -22.15 11.21
CA PRO A 206 14.26 -22.34 9.85
C PRO A 206 13.25 -23.03 8.93
N THR A 207 12.48 -23.99 9.46
CA THR A 207 11.42 -24.68 8.70
C THR A 207 10.29 -23.72 8.33
N LEU A 208 9.80 -22.93 9.29
CA LEU A 208 8.78 -21.91 9.03
C LEU A 208 9.27 -20.84 8.05
N ARG A 209 10.53 -20.40 8.16
CA ARG A 209 11.16 -19.47 7.21
C ARG A 209 11.14 -20.01 5.78
N ARG A 210 11.54 -21.28 5.60
CA ARG A 210 11.53 -21.93 4.27
C ARG A 210 10.13 -22.07 3.72
N LEU A 211 9.18 -22.52 4.55
CA LEU A 211 7.77 -22.63 4.16
C LEU A 211 7.21 -21.27 3.74
N TRP A 212 7.44 -20.23 4.54
CA TRP A 212 6.99 -18.87 4.24
C TRP A 212 7.58 -18.35 2.94
N THR A 213 8.89 -18.53 2.76
CA THR A 213 9.60 -18.12 1.54
C THR A 213 9.01 -18.84 0.32
N ALA A 214 8.76 -20.15 0.41
CA ALA A 214 8.14 -20.93 -0.66
C ALA A 214 6.71 -20.44 -0.97
N VAL A 215 5.91 -20.13 0.06
CA VAL A 215 4.55 -19.58 -0.12
C VAL A 215 4.59 -18.23 -0.83
N CYS A 216 5.44 -17.29 -0.39
CA CYS A 216 5.56 -15.98 -1.04
C CYS A 216 6.03 -16.11 -2.50
N VAL A 217 7.05 -16.92 -2.77
CA VAL A 217 7.55 -17.15 -4.13
C VAL A 217 6.46 -17.77 -5.02
N LEU A 218 5.73 -18.76 -4.50
CA LEU A 218 4.64 -19.38 -5.22
C LEU A 218 3.52 -18.37 -5.53
N LEU A 219 3.06 -17.62 -4.53
CA LEU A 219 2.01 -16.61 -4.71
C LEU A 219 2.41 -15.55 -5.72
N TYR A 220 3.64 -15.04 -5.65
CA TYR A 220 4.16 -14.08 -6.63
C TYR A 220 4.21 -14.67 -8.04
N THR A 221 4.72 -15.89 -8.17
CA THR A 221 4.82 -16.58 -9.46
C THR A 221 3.44 -16.79 -10.08
N LEU A 222 2.46 -17.22 -9.28
CA LEU A 222 1.08 -17.38 -9.73
C LEU A 222 0.45 -16.05 -10.13
N HIS A 223 0.68 -14.99 -9.34
CA HIS A 223 0.18 -13.64 -9.60
C HIS A 223 0.72 -13.09 -10.92
N VAL A 224 2.04 -13.13 -11.13
CA VAL A 224 2.69 -12.70 -12.39
C VAL A 224 2.25 -13.59 -13.55
N SER A 225 2.16 -14.90 -13.36
CA SER A 225 1.71 -15.83 -14.41
C SER A 225 0.27 -15.56 -14.85
N TYR A 226 -0.64 -15.27 -13.91
CA TYR A 226 -2.02 -14.92 -14.21
C TYR A 226 -2.10 -13.64 -15.06
N LEU A 227 -1.42 -12.57 -14.62
CA LEU A 227 -1.38 -11.29 -15.34
C LEU A 227 -0.67 -11.40 -16.70
N THR A 228 0.27 -12.32 -16.85
CA THR A 228 1.03 -12.48 -18.09
C THR A 228 0.30 -13.33 -19.12
N PHE A 229 -0.24 -14.48 -18.71
CA PHE A 229 -0.70 -15.53 -19.63
C PHE A 229 -2.22 -15.62 -19.76
N TRP A 230 -3.00 -15.14 -18.79
CA TRP A 230 -4.45 -15.30 -18.80
C TRP A 230 -5.17 -14.02 -19.20
N SER A 231 -5.08 -12.99 -18.36
CA SER A 231 -5.73 -11.71 -18.59
C SER A 231 -5.01 -10.61 -17.85
N TRP A 232 -4.73 -9.51 -18.56
CA TRP A 232 -4.23 -8.29 -17.96
C TRP A 232 -5.39 -7.56 -17.28
N ASP A 233 -5.56 -7.79 -15.98
CA ASP A 233 -6.65 -7.26 -15.17
C ASP A 233 -6.10 -6.32 -14.08
N TYR A 234 -6.28 -5.02 -14.32
CA TYR A 234 -5.87 -3.95 -13.41
C TYR A 234 -6.60 -4.03 -12.07
N THR A 235 -7.89 -4.35 -12.08
CA THR A 235 -8.71 -4.45 -10.87
C THR A 235 -8.20 -5.58 -9.99
N TYR A 236 -7.92 -6.75 -10.57
CA TYR A 236 -7.30 -7.85 -9.85
C TYR A 236 -5.93 -7.45 -9.28
N ASN A 237 -5.06 -6.82 -10.09
CA ASN A 237 -3.73 -6.42 -9.63
C ASN A 237 -3.80 -5.46 -8.43
N MET A 238 -4.63 -4.42 -8.53
CA MET A 238 -4.85 -3.47 -7.45
C MET A 238 -5.39 -4.16 -6.20
N MET A 239 -6.43 -5.00 -6.34
CA MET A 239 -7.00 -5.73 -5.21
C MET A 239 -5.99 -6.64 -4.51
N ALA A 240 -5.17 -7.37 -5.28
CA ALA A 240 -4.14 -8.24 -4.72
C ALA A 240 -3.12 -7.44 -3.89
N ASN A 241 -2.61 -6.32 -4.42
CA ASN A 241 -1.66 -5.46 -3.73
C ASN A 241 -2.27 -4.77 -2.51
N VAL A 242 -3.51 -4.28 -2.60
CA VAL A 242 -4.22 -3.67 -1.48
C VAL A 242 -4.41 -4.68 -0.34
N VAL A 243 -4.83 -5.92 -0.63
CA VAL A 243 -5.02 -6.96 0.40
C VAL A 243 -3.70 -7.28 1.10
N VAL A 244 -2.62 -7.53 0.34
CA VAL A 244 -1.29 -7.83 0.91
C VAL A 244 -0.78 -6.63 1.73
N GLY A 245 -0.94 -5.42 1.21
CA GLY A 245 -0.58 -4.17 1.87
C GLY A 245 -1.32 -3.93 3.18
N ILE A 246 -2.63 -4.21 3.24
CA ILE A 246 -3.42 -4.12 4.48
C ILE A 246 -2.89 -5.08 5.52
N VAL A 247 -2.63 -6.34 5.15
CA VAL A 247 -2.08 -7.34 6.09
C VAL A 247 -0.73 -6.88 6.64
N GLN A 248 0.17 -6.42 5.76
CA GLN A 248 1.47 -5.86 6.15
C GLN A 248 1.31 -4.67 7.12
N ASN A 249 0.42 -3.73 6.81
CA ASN A 249 0.20 -2.52 7.60
C ASN A 249 -0.37 -2.84 8.99
N LEU A 250 -1.30 -3.79 9.08
CA LEU A 250 -1.83 -4.27 10.36
C LEU A 250 -0.74 -4.90 11.23
N MET A 251 0.14 -5.71 10.63
CA MET A 251 1.27 -6.32 11.33
C MET A 251 2.23 -5.26 11.89
N TRP A 252 2.62 -4.27 11.09
CA TRP A 252 3.52 -3.20 11.56
C TRP A 252 2.89 -2.29 12.60
N THR A 253 1.60 -2.00 12.46
CA THR A 253 0.85 -1.22 13.46
C THR A 253 0.76 -1.98 14.78
N GLY A 254 0.40 -3.27 14.74
CA GLY A 254 0.37 -4.12 15.93
C GLY A 254 1.75 -4.22 16.60
N PHE A 255 2.80 -4.44 15.82
CA PHE A 255 4.18 -4.46 16.30
C PHE A 255 4.59 -3.15 16.99
N SER A 256 4.26 -2.02 16.36
CA SER A 256 4.53 -0.67 16.87
C SER A 256 3.83 -0.41 18.21
N ILE A 257 2.54 -0.72 18.32
CA ILE A 257 1.76 -0.54 19.55
C ILE A 257 2.34 -1.39 20.68
N PHE A 258 2.62 -2.67 20.41
CA PHE A 258 3.16 -3.59 21.41
C PHE A 258 4.54 -3.14 21.93
N ARG A 259 5.48 -2.81 21.04
CA ARG A 259 6.82 -2.38 21.47
C ARG A 259 6.78 -1.04 22.20
N TYR A 260 5.92 -0.11 21.76
CA TYR A 260 5.75 1.17 22.43
C TYR A 260 5.20 1.01 23.84
N GLN A 261 4.15 0.20 24.02
CA GLN A 261 3.57 -0.07 25.35
C GLN A 261 4.58 -0.72 26.30
N ARG A 262 5.49 -1.55 25.79
CA ARG A 262 6.45 -2.29 26.61
C ARG A 262 7.70 -1.49 26.97
N HIS A 263 8.24 -0.72 26.03
CA HIS A 263 9.52 -0.04 26.19
C HIS A 263 9.39 1.48 26.41
N LEU A 264 8.24 2.06 26.08
CA LEU A 264 7.94 3.50 26.15
C LEU A 264 8.98 4.39 25.44
N LYS A 265 9.73 3.83 24.48
CA LYS A 265 10.69 4.56 23.66
C LYS A 265 9.98 5.07 22.40
N SER A 266 10.04 6.38 22.14
CA SER A 266 9.37 7.02 21.00
C SER A 266 9.67 6.38 19.64
N TRP A 267 10.90 5.90 19.41
CA TRP A 267 11.29 5.27 18.15
C TRP A 267 10.57 3.95 17.85
N THR A 268 10.04 3.27 18.88
CA THR A 268 9.27 2.04 18.70
C THR A 268 7.87 2.30 18.14
N ALA A 269 7.39 3.55 18.18
CA ALA A 269 6.15 3.97 17.55
C ALA A 269 6.31 4.33 16.05
N TRP A 270 7.55 4.41 15.55
CA TRP A 270 7.83 4.84 14.17
C TRP A 270 7.15 3.97 13.11
N PRO A 271 7.13 2.63 13.19
CA PRO A 271 6.46 1.82 12.18
C PRO A 271 4.96 2.15 12.04
N GLY A 272 4.26 2.37 13.15
CA GLY A 272 2.85 2.76 13.13
C GLY A 272 2.62 4.15 12.52
N MET A 273 3.49 5.11 12.82
CA MET A 273 3.41 6.45 12.22
C MET A 273 3.71 6.43 10.72
N ILE A 274 4.68 5.63 10.30
CA ILE A 274 5.01 5.42 8.88
C ILE A 274 3.81 4.79 8.16
N VAL A 275 3.17 3.78 8.75
CA VAL A 275 1.95 3.17 8.19
C VAL A 275 0.83 4.20 8.07
N ALA A 276 0.59 5.01 9.10
CA ALA A 276 -0.43 6.07 9.05
C ALA A 276 -0.16 7.08 7.92
N TRP A 277 1.11 7.47 7.73
CA TRP A 277 1.51 8.33 6.62
C TRP A 277 1.27 7.68 5.26
N ILE A 278 1.66 6.41 5.10
CA ILE A 278 1.46 5.68 3.84
C ILE A 278 -0.04 5.58 3.53
N ILE A 279 -0.90 5.30 4.51
CA ILE A 279 -2.36 5.26 4.30
C ILE A 279 -2.89 6.63 3.85
N MET A 280 -2.41 7.71 4.45
CA MET A 280 -2.77 9.07 4.05
C MET A 280 -2.32 9.36 2.62
N ALA A 281 -1.08 9.03 2.25
CA ALA A 281 -0.59 9.22 0.89
C ALA A 281 -1.39 8.37 -0.13
N MET A 282 -1.74 7.13 0.22
CA MET A 282 -2.47 6.20 -0.67
C MET A 282 -3.90 6.68 -0.92
N SER A 283 -4.47 7.42 0.03
CA SER A 283 -5.80 8.02 -0.14
C SER A 283 -5.87 9.04 -1.28
N LEU A 284 -4.73 9.60 -1.72
CA LEU A 284 -4.67 10.48 -2.89
C LEU A 284 -5.02 9.72 -4.18
N GLU A 285 -4.60 8.45 -4.28
CA GLU A 285 -4.87 7.59 -5.45
C GLU A 285 -6.38 7.36 -5.62
N LEU A 286 -7.15 7.32 -4.51
CA LEU A 286 -8.61 7.21 -4.54
C LEU A 286 -9.32 8.47 -5.08
N LEU A 287 -8.64 9.61 -5.11
CA LEU A 287 -9.23 10.86 -5.60
C LEU A 287 -9.18 10.97 -7.14
N ASP A 288 -8.26 10.26 -7.80
CA ASP A 288 -8.02 10.22 -9.26
C ASP A 288 -8.39 11.54 -9.97
N PHE A 289 -7.73 12.64 -9.56
CA PHE A 289 -8.05 13.97 -10.07
C PHE A 289 -7.22 14.32 -11.33
N PRO A 290 -7.75 15.15 -12.24
CA PRO A 290 -7.03 15.56 -13.44
C PRO A 290 -5.75 16.34 -13.11
N PRO A 291 -4.68 16.23 -13.92
CA PRO A 291 -3.39 16.80 -13.61
C PRO A 291 -3.46 18.31 -13.51
N TRP A 292 -3.02 18.84 -12.36
CA TRP A 292 -2.86 20.26 -12.15
C TRP A 292 -1.83 20.81 -13.14
N ASN A 293 -2.24 21.83 -13.90
CA ASN A 293 -1.47 22.43 -15.00
C ASN A 293 -1.04 21.42 -16.08
N GLY A 294 -1.71 20.27 -16.17
CA GLY A 294 -1.35 19.20 -17.10
C GLY A 294 -0.07 18.44 -16.71
N LEU A 295 0.43 18.58 -15.48
CA LEU A 295 1.73 18.02 -15.07
C LEU A 295 1.69 17.14 -13.82
N ILE A 296 0.92 17.52 -12.79
CA ILE A 296 0.90 16.84 -11.47
C ILE A 296 -0.49 16.31 -11.19
N ASP A 297 -0.63 15.00 -11.08
CA ASP A 297 -1.87 14.29 -10.76
C ASP A 297 -1.84 13.63 -9.38
N ALA A 298 -2.91 12.91 -9.05
CA ALA A 298 -2.99 12.11 -7.82
C ALA A 298 -1.86 11.07 -7.71
N HIS A 299 -1.54 10.38 -8.80
CA HIS A 299 -0.56 9.31 -8.82
C HIS A 299 0.85 9.83 -8.54
N SER A 300 1.30 10.89 -9.21
CA SER A 300 2.59 11.54 -8.94
C SER A 300 2.69 12.04 -7.49
N LEU A 301 1.62 12.56 -6.89
CA LEU A 301 1.65 12.94 -5.47
C LEU A 301 1.75 11.73 -4.54
N TRP A 302 1.19 10.58 -4.89
CA TRP A 302 1.41 9.33 -4.17
C TRP A 302 2.89 8.90 -4.22
N HIS A 303 3.53 8.97 -5.39
CA HIS A 303 4.99 8.77 -5.52
C HIS A 303 5.75 9.71 -4.58
N LEU A 304 5.44 11.00 -4.59
CA LEU A 304 6.09 11.97 -3.69
C LEU A 304 5.85 11.64 -2.21
N GLY A 305 4.61 11.29 -1.86
CA GLY A 305 4.18 10.99 -0.50
C GLY A 305 4.86 9.78 0.12
N THR A 306 5.43 8.88 -0.68
CA THR A 306 6.12 7.66 -0.21
C THR A 306 7.63 7.84 0.02
N VAL A 307 8.23 8.93 -0.48
CA VAL A 307 9.68 9.21 -0.33
C VAL A 307 10.09 9.34 1.14
N VAL A 308 9.37 10.17 1.91
CA VAL A 308 9.68 10.42 3.32
C VAL A 308 9.48 9.14 4.16
N PRO A 309 8.37 8.40 4.03
CA PRO A 309 8.23 7.06 4.60
C PRO A 309 9.39 6.12 4.29
N ALA A 310 9.88 6.08 3.05
CA ALA A 310 10.98 5.20 2.67
C ALA A 310 12.28 5.53 3.44
N VAL A 311 12.66 6.82 3.50
CA VAL A 311 13.85 7.27 4.25
C VAL A 311 13.68 6.99 5.76
N TRP A 312 12.50 7.26 6.29
CA TRP A 312 12.20 7.02 7.71
C TRP A 312 12.22 5.52 8.04
N TRP A 313 11.77 4.67 7.11
CA TRP A 313 11.78 3.22 7.26
C TRP A 313 13.19 2.68 7.44
N TYR A 314 14.16 3.07 6.61
CA TYR A 314 15.56 2.66 6.80
C TYR A 314 16.15 3.13 8.13
N SER A 315 15.77 4.33 8.58
CA SER A 315 16.18 4.84 9.89
C SER A 315 15.64 3.97 11.02
N PHE A 316 14.39 3.52 10.92
CA PHE A 316 13.81 2.54 11.83
C PHE A 316 14.57 1.20 11.79
N LEU A 317 14.82 0.62 10.61
CA LEU A 317 15.52 -0.67 10.47
C LEU A 317 16.92 -0.65 11.12
N ILE A 318 17.66 0.44 10.93
CA ILE A 318 18.98 0.63 11.54
C ILE A 318 18.85 0.78 13.06
N ARG A 319 17.91 1.60 13.54
CA ARG A 319 17.73 1.81 14.98
C ARG A 319 17.31 0.54 15.71
N ASP A 320 16.42 -0.21 15.10
CA ASP A 320 15.88 -1.46 15.62
C ASP A 320 16.96 -2.54 15.73
N THR A 321 17.83 -2.68 14.73
CA THR A 321 18.98 -3.59 14.79
C THR A 321 20.05 -3.14 15.78
N GLN A 322 20.27 -1.84 15.95
CA GLN A 322 21.17 -1.34 16.99
C GLN A 322 20.70 -1.68 18.41
N ASP A 323 19.39 -1.62 18.68
CA ASP A 323 18.80 -2.04 19.97
C ASP A 323 18.98 -3.55 20.18
N ASP A 324 18.78 -4.37 19.14
CA ASP A 324 19.06 -5.81 19.18
C ASP A 324 20.53 -6.12 19.51
N ILE A 325 21.49 -5.45 18.83
CA ILE A 325 22.93 -5.64 19.07
C ILE A 325 23.32 -5.22 20.49
N ALA A 326 22.76 -4.12 20.99
CA ALA A 326 23.00 -3.65 22.35
C ALA A 326 22.50 -4.66 23.39
N ALA A 327 21.30 -5.23 23.19
CA ALA A 327 20.75 -6.25 24.07
C ALA A 327 21.66 -7.50 24.17
N HIS A 328 22.21 -7.95 23.03
CA HIS A 328 23.16 -9.06 22.99
C HIS A 328 24.46 -8.79 23.75
N ARG A 329 24.99 -7.55 23.72
CA ARG A 329 26.23 -7.20 24.43
C ARG A 329 26.09 -7.16 25.95
N HIS A 330 24.90 -6.83 26.46
CA HIS A 330 24.64 -6.74 27.89
C HIS A 330 24.15 -8.05 28.54
N GLY A 331 24.28 -9.19 27.85
CA GLY A 331 23.84 -10.49 28.37
C GLY A 331 22.32 -10.65 28.48
N GLY A 332 21.55 -9.70 27.93
CA GLY A 332 20.10 -9.81 27.83
C GLY A 332 19.76 -10.79 26.71
N SER A 333 19.03 -11.86 27.01
CA SER A 333 18.51 -12.72 25.96
C SER A 333 17.50 -11.91 25.14
N SER A 334 17.82 -11.60 23.88
CA SER A 334 16.88 -11.02 22.90
C SER A 334 15.73 -12.00 22.54
N SER A 335 15.67 -13.17 23.18
CA SER A 335 14.82 -14.29 22.79
C SER A 335 13.40 -14.31 23.35
N ASN A 336 12.94 -13.29 24.10
CA ASN A 336 11.60 -13.29 24.70
C ASN A 336 10.69 -12.14 24.21
N GLU A 337 10.71 -11.87 22.90
CA GLU A 337 9.58 -11.25 22.18
C GLU A 337 8.57 -12.32 21.75
N ASP A 338 8.22 -13.22 22.66
CA ASP A 338 7.28 -14.30 22.40
C ASP A 338 5.87 -13.72 22.41
N TRP A 339 5.40 -13.29 21.23
CA TRP A 339 4.00 -12.99 20.99
C TRP A 339 3.21 -14.25 21.36
N GLY A 340 2.21 -14.15 22.24
CA GLY A 340 1.42 -15.30 22.70
C GLY A 340 0.65 -16.07 21.62
N CYS A 341 0.85 -15.74 20.34
CA CYS A 341 0.37 -16.48 19.19
C CYS A 341 1.49 -17.36 18.62
N SER A 342 1.26 -18.68 18.65
CA SER A 342 2.05 -19.62 17.86
C SER A 342 2.07 -19.16 16.39
N PRO A 343 3.24 -18.99 15.75
CA PRO A 343 3.35 -18.67 14.32
C PRO A 343 2.49 -19.62 13.46
N THR A 344 2.36 -20.87 13.88
CA THR A 344 1.53 -21.90 13.25
C THR A 344 0.04 -21.51 13.19
N ARG A 345 -0.52 -20.85 14.21
CA ARG A 345 -1.92 -20.40 14.21
C ARG A 345 -2.13 -19.23 13.25
N LEU A 346 -1.19 -18.29 13.18
CA LEU A 346 -1.26 -17.16 12.25
C LEU A 346 -1.08 -17.64 10.80
N PHE A 347 -0.17 -18.57 10.54
CA PHE A 347 0.00 -19.19 9.22
C PHE A 347 -1.26 -19.93 8.76
N THR A 348 -1.88 -20.73 9.63
CA THR A 348 -3.15 -21.41 9.30
C THR A 348 -4.27 -20.41 9.06
N GLN A 349 -4.32 -19.30 9.83
CA GLN A 349 -5.29 -18.23 9.62
C GLN A 349 -5.03 -17.40 8.36
N LEU A 350 -3.78 -17.12 7.99
CA LEU A 350 -3.38 -16.41 6.77
C LEU A 350 -3.63 -17.25 5.52
N ILE A 351 -3.32 -18.55 5.56
CA ILE A 351 -3.67 -19.49 4.48
C ILE A 351 -5.20 -19.61 4.39
N SER A 352 -5.91 -19.69 5.51
CA SER A 352 -7.37 -19.74 5.52
C SER A 352 -8.01 -18.43 5.05
N THR A 353 -7.45 -17.26 5.35
CA THR A 353 -7.95 -15.97 4.87
C THR A 353 -7.58 -15.73 3.41
N ALA A 354 -6.40 -16.14 2.93
CA ALA A 354 -6.07 -16.14 1.51
C ALA A 354 -6.97 -17.09 0.70
N ALA A 355 -7.32 -18.26 1.26
CA ALA A 355 -8.27 -19.19 0.66
C ALA A 355 -9.74 -18.70 0.73
N ASN A 356 -10.08 -17.85 1.72
CA ASN A 356 -11.43 -17.33 1.94
C ASN A 356 -11.63 -15.87 1.51
N ALA A 357 -10.60 -15.19 0.99
CA ALA A 357 -10.66 -13.80 0.53
C ALA A 357 -11.66 -13.60 -0.64
N GLY A 358 -12.13 -14.68 -1.24
CA GLY A 358 -13.24 -14.67 -2.21
C GLY A 358 -14.63 -15.00 -1.65
N LYS A 359 -14.84 -15.14 -0.33
CA LYS A 359 -16.09 -15.72 0.22
C LYS A 359 -16.81 -14.98 1.34
N TYR A 360 -16.27 -13.96 2.00
CA TYR A 360 -17.01 -13.30 3.09
C TYR A 360 -16.77 -11.78 3.14
N VAL A 361 -17.58 -11.05 2.38
CA VAL A 361 -17.94 -9.66 2.71
C VAL A 361 -19.24 -9.77 3.50
N ILE A 362 -19.28 -9.17 4.70
CA ILE A 362 -20.39 -9.18 5.67
C ILE A 362 -20.45 -10.41 6.60
N ALA A 363 -19.61 -10.39 7.63
CA ALA A 363 -20.04 -10.81 8.97
C ALA A 363 -19.33 -9.93 10.00
N THR A 364 -20.09 -9.11 10.70
CA THR A 364 -19.66 -8.37 11.88
C THR A 364 -19.25 -9.36 12.97
N SER A 365 -17.99 -9.77 12.96
CA SER A 365 -17.35 -10.45 14.07
C SER A 365 -16.37 -9.46 14.71
N PRO A 366 -16.29 -9.37 16.04
CA PRO A 366 -15.51 -8.34 16.70
C PRO A 366 -14.04 -8.47 16.28
N VAL A 367 -13.45 -7.34 15.89
CA VAL A 367 -12.04 -7.11 15.51
C VAL A 367 -11.03 -7.63 16.56
N ALA A 368 -11.50 -8.11 17.72
CA ALA A 368 -10.73 -8.74 18.78
C ALA A 368 -9.99 -10.03 18.37
N SER A 369 -10.37 -10.72 17.28
CA SER A 369 -9.72 -11.99 16.90
C SER A 369 -8.49 -11.83 16.00
N LEU A 370 -8.20 -10.62 15.52
CA LEU A 370 -7.04 -10.31 14.67
C LEU A 370 -5.85 -9.75 15.44
N VAL A 371 -6.01 -9.50 16.74
CA VAL A 371 -4.98 -8.87 17.58
C VAL A 371 -4.32 -9.92 18.46
N CYS A 372 -3.03 -10.19 18.21
CA CYS A 372 -2.20 -11.02 19.08
C CYS A 372 -2.05 -10.33 20.44
N VAL A 373 -2.63 -10.88 21.51
CA VAL A 373 -2.55 -10.35 22.88
C VAL A 373 -1.42 -11.06 23.67
N PRO A 374 -0.64 -10.34 24.49
CA PRO A 374 0.44 -10.94 25.29
C PRO A 374 -0.02 -11.99 26.31
N ARG A 375 0.80 -13.03 26.53
CA ARG A 375 0.51 -14.14 27.47
C ARG A 375 0.28 -13.68 28.92
N HIS A 376 0.88 -12.57 29.34
CA HIS A 376 0.70 -12.02 30.69
C HIS A 376 -0.62 -11.25 30.89
N LEU A 377 -1.24 -10.76 29.81
CA LEU A 377 -2.58 -10.17 29.83
C LEU A 377 -3.68 -11.25 29.83
N LEU A 378 -3.36 -12.46 29.36
CA LEU A 378 -4.25 -13.63 29.46
C LEU A 378 -4.28 -14.23 30.87
N THR A 379 -3.21 -14.07 31.66
CA THR A 379 -3.12 -14.60 33.03
C THR A 379 -3.73 -13.67 34.10
N ALA A 380 -4.11 -12.44 33.76
CA ALA A 380 -4.68 -11.48 34.72
C ALA A 380 -6.18 -11.69 35.04
N LYS A 381 -6.85 -12.69 34.43
CA LYS A 381 -8.23 -13.08 34.75
C LYS A 381 -8.28 -14.48 35.38
N ALA A 382 -7.69 -14.62 36.56
CA ALA A 382 -7.95 -15.74 37.45
C ALA A 382 -7.84 -15.28 38.90
N VAL A 383 -8.66 -14.29 39.29
CA VAL A 383 -8.94 -14.01 40.70
C VAL A 383 -10.31 -14.60 41.01
N ALA A 384 -10.33 -15.44 42.04
CA ALA A 384 -11.40 -16.33 42.44
C ALA A 384 -12.74 -15.63 42.65
N ILE A 385 -13.78 -16.10 41.93
CA ILE A 385 -15.17 -15.91 42.33
C ILE A 385 -15.56 -17.15 43.12
N ASN A 386 -15.42 -17.07 44.45
CA ASN A 386 -16.04 -18.03 45.35
C ASN A 386 -17.54 -17.70 45.48
N ARG A 387 -18.36 -18.75 45.35
CA ARG A 387 -19.82 -18.75 45.45
C ARG A 387 -20.28 -18.20 46.80
N VAL A 388 -21.16 -17.21 46.79
CA VAL A 388 -22.16 -17.00 47.85
C VAL A 388 -23.49 -16.61 47.18
N SER A 389 -24.53 -17.39 47.45
CA SER A 389 -25.91 -17.20 46.99
C SER A 389 -26.56 -15.96 47.64
N PRO A 390 -27.57 -15.32 47.01
CA PRO A 390 -28.19 -14.11 47.53
C PRO A 390 -29.32 -14.43 48.53
N PRO A 391 -29.66 -13.47 49.41
CA PRO A 391 -31.05 -13.19 49.68
C PRO A 391 -31.42 -11.72 49.45
N ASN A 392 -32.73 -11.57 49.31
CA ASN A 392 -33.47 -10.45 48.71
C ASN A 392 -33.77 -9.34 49.76
N PRO A 393 -34.55 -8.28 49.45
CA PRO A 393 -34.24 -6.88 49.73
C PRO A 393 -35.03 -6.30 50.92
N SER A 394 -34.50 -5.29 51.61
CA SER A 394 -35.26 -4.30 52.43
C SER A 394 -34.34 -3.30 53.13
N ALA A 395 -34.88 -2.09 53.39
CA ALA A 395 -34.39 -0.99 54.22
C ALA A 395 -33.29 -0.09 53.60
N ALA A 396 -33.61 1.11 53.09
CA ALA A 396 -34.04 2.35 53.77
C ALA A 396 -32.89 3.17 54.38
N PHE A 397 -32.70 4.37 53.81
CA PHE A 397 -32.28 5.65 54.39
C PHE A 397 -31.09 5.69 55.37
N PHE A 398 -30.08 6.52 55.05
CA PHE A 398 -29.79 7.73 55.84
C PHE A 398 -28.90 8.72 55.06
N PHE A 399 -29.32 9.98 55.10
CA PHE A 399 -28.61 11.21 54.72
C PHE A 399 -27.33 11.40 55.54
N VAL A 400 -26.24 11.92 54.94
CA VAL A 400 -25.53 13.10 55.46
C VAL A 400 -24.97 13.90 54.27
N GLN A 401 -25.29 15.17 54.31
CA GLN A 401 -25.01 16.25 53.38
C GLN A 401 -23.89 17.10 53.99
N VAL A 402 -22.78 17.36 53.29
CA VAL A 402 -21.93 18.55 53.52
C VAL A 402 -21.31 18.98 52.17
N LEU A 403 -21.79 20.12 51.65
CA LEU A 403 -21.14 21.00 50.66
C LEU A 403 -20.57 22.22 51.44
N PRO A 404 -19.95 23.23 50.80
CA PRO A 404 -18.57 23.30 50.34
C PRO A 404 -17.83 24.50 51.00
N SER A 405 -16.57 24.75 50.68
CA SER A 405 -15.98 26.09 50.92
C SER A 405 -15.13 26.55 49.73
N SER A 406 -15.45 27.79 49.34
CA SER A 406 -14.91 28.63 48.27
C SER A 406 -13.94 29.66 48.85
N SER A 407 -13.01 30.15 48.02
CA SER A 407 -12.56 31.56 47.90
C SER A 407 -11.38 31.62 46.91
N THR A 408 -11.53 32.20 45.70
CA THR A 408 -11.31 33.63 45.32
C THR A 408 -9.86 34.07 45.53
N SER A 409 -9.14 34.82 44.68
CA SER A 409 -9.29 35.57 43.42
C SER A 409 -7.86 36.13 43.16
N THR A 410 -7.36 36.44 41.95
CA THR A 410 -7.54 37.72 41.23
C THR A 410 -6.71 37.72 39.92
N LEU A 411 -7.27 38.34 38.88
CA LEU A 411 -6.61 38.91 37.68
C LEU A 411 -6.16 40.36 37.97
N PRO A 412 -5.30 41.00 37.11
CA PRO A 412 -5.72 41.75 35.89
C PRO A 412 -4.84 41.44 34.65
N GLU A 413 -5.33 41.45 33.39
CA GLU A 413 -5.44 42.59 32.41
C GLU A 413 -4.08 43.30 32.14
N ALA A 414 -3.57 43.59 30.92
CA ALA A 414 -4.17 43.82 29.60
C ALA A 414 -3.14 43.74 28.42
N SER A 415 -3.65 43.60 27.18
CA SER A 415 -3.31 44.21 25.84
C SER A 415 -1.86 44.64 25.49
N GLU A 416 -1.27 44.55 24.28
CA GLU A 416 -1.67 44.86 22.90
C GLU A 416 -0.64 44.32 21.86
N HIS A 417 -1.10 44.15 20.61
CA HIS A 417 -0.46 44.37 19.29
C HIS A 417 1.07 44.20 19.05
N LEU A 418 1.43 43.40 18.02
CA LEU A 418 2.01 43.91 16.75
C LEU A 418 2.25 42.79 15.71
N SER A 419 1.89 43.16 14.48
CA SER A 419 2.05 42.51 13.18
C SER A 419 3.49 42.52 12.65
N PHE A 420 3.89 41.48 11.92
CA PHE A 420 4.54 41.53 10.59
C PHE A 420 4.39 40.18 9.88
#